data_AF-A0AA50VY16-F1
#
_entry.id   AF-A0AA50VY16-F1
#
_cell.length_a   1.000
_cell.length_b   1.000
_cell.length_c   1.000
_cell.angle_alpha   90.00
_cell.angle_beta   90.00
_cell.angle_gamma   90.00
#
_symmetry.space_group_name_H-M   'P 1'
#
loop_
_entity.id
_entity.type
_entity.pdbx_description
1 polymer ?
#
loop_
_entity_poly.entity_id
_entity_poly.type
_entity_poly.pdbx_seq_one_letter_code
_entity_poly.pdbx_strand_id
1 'polypeptide(L)'
;RKISFVGTAQYVSPDLLQNRANTRSSDLWAYGCIIYQMISGLPPFHAPTEFLTFQKILRVDYKFPEGFPADAKDLVEKLLILDHRQRLGADDEGDTYESIRNHPFFDGIDWENIW
;
A
#
# COMPACT_ATOMS: atom_id res chain seq x y z
N ARG A 1 21.29 -18.28 -12.06
CA ARG A 1 20.00 -18.60 -11.39
C ARG A 1 19.04 -17.45 -11.67
N LYS A 2 18.14 -17.56 -12.65
CA LYS A 2 17.09 -16.54 -12.89
C LYS A 2 16.13 -16.63 -11.72
N ILE A 3 16.15 -15.63 -10.85
CA ILE A 3 15.15 -15.50 -9.79
C ILE A 3 13.93 -14.94 -10.51
N SER A 4 12.94 -15.79 -10.77
CA SER A 4 11.62 -15.33 -11.21
C SER A 4 11.05 -14.51 -10.06
N PHE A 5 11.09 -13.19 -10.21
CA PHE A 5 10.37 -12.28 -9.36
C PHE A 5 8.89 -12.42 -9.75
N VAL A 6 8.20 -13.38 -9.11
CA VAL A 6 6.78 -13.65 -9.38
C VAL A 6 5.95 -12.80 -8.42
N GLY A 7 6.06 -11.50 -8.59
CA GLY A 7 5.17 -10.51 -8.00
C GLY A 7 4.93 -9.45 -9.07
N THR A 8 3.69 -9.01 -9.25
CA THR A 8 3.44 -7.86 -10.11
C THR A 8 4.23 -6.70 -9.53
N ALA A 9 5.25 -6.23 -10.24
CA ALA A 9 6.26 -5.27 -9.77
C ALA A 9 5.67 -3.99 -9.12
N GLN A 10 4.41 -3.71 -9.41
CA GLN A 10 3.63 -2.54 -9.00
C GLN A 10 3.18 -2.57 -7.52
N TYR A 11 3.13 -3.74 -6.86
CA TYR A 11 2.68 -3.87 -5.45
C TYR A 11 3.81 -4.12 -4.46
N VAL A 12 5.05 -4.08 -4.93
CA VAL A 12 6.22 -4.43 -4.13
C VAL A 12 6.58 -3.28 -3.21
N SER A 13 6.77 -3.57 -1.92
CA SER A 13 7.23 -2.57 -0.95
C SER A 13 8.71 -2.21 -1.14
N PRO A 14 9.12 -0.96 -0.81
CA PRO A 14 10.52 -0.53 -0.91
C PRO A 14 11.47 -1.42 -0.07
N ASP A 15 11.03 -1.89 1.10
CA ASP A 15 11.82 -2.75 1.98
C ASP A 15 12.08 -4.13 1.37
N LEU A 16 11.08 -4.68 0.66
CA LEU A 16 11.22 -5.96 -0.02
C LEU A 16 12.21 -5.86 -1.19
N LEU A 17 12.27 -4.69 -1.86
CA LEU A 17 13.26 -4.40 -2.90
C LEU A 17 14.68 -4.29 -2.33
N GLN A 18 14.85 -3.62 -1.19
CA GLN A 18 16.16 -3.34 -0.61
C GLN A 18 16.72 -4.49 0.23
N ASN A 19 15.94 -4.99 1.19
CA ASN A 19 16.41 -5.94 2.21
C ASN A 19 15.82 -7.34 2.05
N ARG A 20 14.88 -7.56 1.12
CA ARG A 20 14.17 -8.84 0.90
C ARG A 20 13.51 -9.41 2.17
N ALA A 21 13.31 -8.59 3.19
CA ALA A 21 12.61 -8.98 4.39
C ALA A 21 11.11 -8.84 4.10
N ASN A 22 10.40 -9.97 4.06
CA ASN A 22 8.95 -9.95 4.03
C ASN A 22 8.44 -9.72 5.45
N THR A 23 7.77 -8.60 5.69
CA THR A 23 7.21 -8.24 6.99
C THR A 23 5.72 -8.01 6.86
N ARG A 24 4.96 -8.06 7.97
CA ARG A 24 3.52 -7.71 7.96
C ARG A 24 3.28 -6.31 7.34
N SER A 25 4.21 -5.38 7.55
CA SER A 25 4.19 -4.05 6.93
C SER A 25 4.34 -4.04 5.41
N SER A 26 4.91 -5.08 4.80
CA SER A 26 4.99 -5.22 3.34
C SER A 26 3.62 -5.46 2.73
N ASP A 27 2.75 -6.19 3.42
CA ASP A 27 1.36 -6.41 3.00
C ASP A 27 0.51 -5.14 3.12
N LEU A 28 0.77 -4.30 4.14
CA LEU A 28 0.14 -2.99 4.30
C LEU A 28 0.43 -2.04 3.12
N TRP A 29 1.66 -2.09 2.59
CA TRP A 29 2.01 -1.34 1.38
C TRP A 29 1.22 -1.85 0.17
N ALA A 30 1.19 -3.17 -0.04
CA ALA A 30 0.44 -3.77 -1.14
C ALA A 30 -1.06 -3.43 -1.04
N TYR A 31 -1.59 -3.42 0.18
CA TYR A 31 -2.96 -3.00 0.48
C TYR A 31 -3.24 -1.55 0.05
N GLY A 32 -2.35 -0.61 0.40
CA GLY A 32 -2.44 0.78 -0.06
C GLY A 32 -2.42 0.91 -1.58
N CYS A 33 -1.56 0.13 -2.27
CA CYS A 33 -1.52 0.11 -3.73
C CYS A 33 -2.84 -0.40 -4.34
N ILE A 34 -3.45 -1.42 -3.74
CA ILE A 34 -4.72 -1.99 -4.21
C ILE A 34 -5.88 -1.00 -3.99
N ILE A 35 -5.97 -0.34 -2.83
CA ILE A 35 -6.97 0.71 -2.58
C ILE A 35 -6.86 1.81 -3.63
N TYR A 36 -5.63 2.31 -3.85
CA TYR A 36 -5.38 3.33 -4.86
C TYR A 36 -5.85 2.87 -6.25
N GLN A 37 -5.55 1.63 -6.63
CA GLN A 37 -5.93 1.09 -7.93
C GLN A 37 -7.42 0.86 -8.09
N MET A 38 -8.12 0.42 -7.04
CA MET A 38 -9.58 0.23 -7.10
C MET A 38 -10.30 1.56 -7.36
N ILE A 39 -9.77 2.66 -6.84
CA ILE A 39 -10.39 3.99 -6.96
C ILE A 39 -9.94 4.70 -8.25
N SER A 40 -8.66 4.68 -8.57
CA SER A 40 -8.09 5.41 -9.72
C SER A 40 -8.09 4.60 -11.03
N GLY A 41 -8.33 3.29 -10.96
CA GLY A 41 -8.25 2.35 -12.09
C GLY A 41 -6.83 1.94 -12.50
N LEU A 42 -5.79 2.57 -11.95
CA LEU A 42 -4.39 2.29 -12.25
C LEU A 42 -3.57 2.15 -10.97
N PRO A 43 -2.50 1.34 -10.94
CA PRO A 43 -1.63 1.25 -9.77
C PRO A 43 -0.87 2.58 -9.55
N PRO A 44 -0.53 2.91 -8.29
CA PRO A 44 0.15 4.18 -7.98
C PRO A 44 1.53 4.26 -8.63
N PHE A 45 2.25 3.13 -8.65
CA PHE A 45 3.56 3.01 -9.26
C PHE A 45 3.45 2.26 -10.58
N HIS A 46 3.19 3.01 -11.65
CA HIS A 46 3.20 2.48 -13.01
C HIS A 46 4.28 3.15 -13.86
N ALA A 47 5.09 2.35 -14.55
CA ALA A 47 6.06 2.82 -15.53
C ALA A 47 6.28 1.76 -16.65
N PRO A 48 6.83 2.15 -17.81
CA PRO A 48 7.04 1.23 -18.94
C PRO A 48 7.97 0.05 -18.67
N THR A 49 8.84 0.15 -17.65
CA THR A 49 9.75 -0.93 -17.26
C THR A 49 9.67 -1.17 -15.76
N GLU A 50 9.98 -2.40 -15.34
CA GLU A 50 10.04 -2.77 -13.92
C GLU A 50 11.08 -1.93 -13.17
N PHE A 51 12.23 -1.66 -13.80
CA PHE A 51 13.27 -0.80 -13.22
C PHE A 51 12.75 0.60 -12.91
N LEU A 52 12.03 1.24 -13.84
CA LEU A 52 11.43 2.56 -13.60
C LEU A 52 10.33 2.50 -12.54
N THR A 53 9.58 1.40 -12.48
CA THR A 53 8.56 1.18 -11.46
C THR A 53 9.21 1.10 -10.07
N PHE A 54 10.31 0.35 -9.94
CA PHE A 54 11.09 0.28 -8.70
C PHE A 54 11.68 1.63 -8.30
N GLN A 55 12.17 2.43 -9.26
CA GLN A 55 12.64 3.78 -8.97
C GLN A 55 11.53 4.68 -8.43
N LYS A 56 10.30 4.57 -8.97
CA LYS A 56 9.14 5.29 -8.44
C LYS A 56 8.77 4.82 -7.03
N ILE A 57 8.75 3.51 -6.78
CA ILE A 57 8.47 2.92 -5.46
C ILE A 57 9.48 3.45 -4.41
N LEU A 58 10.78 3.38 -4.72
CA LEU A 58 11.84 3.84 -3.82
C LEU A 58 11.82 5.35 -3.55
N ARG A 59 11.17 6.13 -4.42
CA ARG A 59 10.97 7.57 -4.28
C ARG A 59 9.60 7.95 -3.76
N VAL A 60 8.69 6.97 -3.63
CA VAL A 60 7.26 7.18 -3.33
C VAL A 60 6.66 8.21 -4.30
N ASP A 61 7.01 8.09 -5.57
CA ASP A 61 6.59 9.01 -6.64
C ASP A 61 5.31 8.50 -7.31
N TYR A 62 4.18 8.98 -6.79
CA TYR A 62 2.84 8.77 -7.35
C TYR A 62 2.00 10.04 -7.17
N LYS A 63 0.92 10.16 -7.95
CA LYS A 63 0.02 11.33 -7.90
C LYS A 63 -1.43 10.87 -7.96
N PHE A 64 -2.25 11.38 -7.06
CA PHE A 64 -3.68 11.11 -7.08
C PHE A 64 -4.37 11.80 -8.28
N PRO A 65 -5.31 11.12 -8.97
CA PRO A 65 -6.13 11.73 -9.99
C PRO A 65 -7.08 12.78 -9.40
N GLU A 66 -7.62 13.64 -10.25
CA GLU A 66 -8.66 14.60 -9.85
C GLU A 66 -9.92 13.86 -9.40
N GLY A 67 -10.52 14.31 -8.29
CA GLY A 67 -11.70 13.68 -7.71
C GLY A 67 -11.43 12.46 -6.84
N PHE A 68 -10.17 12.15 -6.51
CA PHE A 68 -9.87 11.08 -5.55
C PHE A 68 -10.44 11.43 -4.16
N PRO A 69 -11.21 10.54 -3.50
CA PRO A 69 -11.84 10.83 -2.22
C PRO A 69 -10.82 11.19 -1.14
N ALA A 70 -11.09 12.21 -0.33
CA ALA A 70 -10.15 12.72 0.67
C ALA A 70 -9.77 11.66 1.72
N ASP A 71 -10.75 10.89 2.22
CA ASP A 71 -10.49 9.84 3.23
C ASP A 71 -9.69 8.68 2.66
N ALA A 72 -9.94 8.33 1.39
CA ALA A 72 -9.16 7.32 0.70
C ALA A 72 -7.73 7.80 0.44
N LYS A 73 -7.57 9.07 0.09
CA LYS A 73 -6.27 9.70 -0.14
C LYS A 73 -5.42 9.62 1.13
N ASP A 74 -6.00 10.05 2.25
CA ASP A 74 -5.36 10.02 3.57
C ASP A 74 -4.96 8.59 3.99
N LEU A 75 -5.84 7.61 3.75
CA LEU A 75 -5.52 6.20 4.00
C LEU A 75 -4.32 5.71 3.17
N VAL A 76 -4.34 5.98 1.86
CA VAL A 76 -3.26 5.58 0.95
C VAL A 76 -1.95 6.28 1.30
N GLU A 77 -1.97 7.57 1.65
CA GLU A 77 -0.78 8.32 2.07
C GLU A 77 -0.17 7.74 3.36
N LYS A 78 -0.99 7.28 4.30
CA LYS A 78 -0.54 6.65 5.55
C LYS A 78 -0.05 5.20 5.37
N LEU A 79 -0.47 4.51 4.31
CA LEU A 79 -0.03 3.15 3.97
C LEU A 79 1.23 3.14 3.08
N LEU A 80 1.32 4.08 2.13
CA LEU A 80 2.43 4.19 1.17
C LEU A 80 3.59 5.04 1.72
N ILE A 81 4.05 4.71 2.92
CA ILE A 81 5.22 5.34 3.58
C ILE A 81 6.47 4.49 3.35
N LEU A 82 7.62 5.16 3.12
CA LEU A 82 8.92 4.49 2.95
C LEU A 82 9.29 3.65 4.16
N ASP A 83 9.26 4.25 5.34
CA ASP A 83 9.52 3.55 6.60
C ASP A 83 8.37 2.60 6.92
N HIS A 84 8.65 1.30 6.83
CA HIS A 84 7.69 0.24 7.09
C HIS A 84 7.10 0.25 8.50
N ARG A 85 7.78 0.88 9.47
CA ARG A 85 7.31 0.99 10.87
C ARG A 85 6.32 2.14 11.05
N GLN A 86 6.35 3.13 10.17
CA GLN A 86 5.46 4.30 10.24
C GLN A 86 4.15 4.09 9.47
N ARG A 87 3.98 2.96 8.79
CA ARG A 87 2.76 2.65 8.04
C ARG A 87 1.59 2.44 9.01
N LEU A 88 0.42 2.96 8.65
CA LEU A 88 -0.81 2.70 9.41
C LEU A 88 -1.05 1.19 9.54
N GLY A 89 -1.22 0.70 10.75
CA GLY A 89 -1.35 -0.73 11.06
C GLY A 89 -0.05 -1.48 11.33
N ALA A 90 1.12 -0.83 11.19
CA ALA A 90 2.41 -1.49 11.46
C ALA A 90 2.66 -1.73 12.96
N ASP A 91 2.18 -0.83 13.81
CA ASP A 91 2.30 -0.90 15.27
C ASP A 91 1.06 -1.51 15.95
N ASP A 92 0.06 -1.94 15.18
CA ASP A 92 -1.15 -2.54 15.74
C ASP A 92 -0.82 -3.90 16.37
N GLU A 93 -1.27 -4.07 17.62
CA GLU A 93 -1.12 -5.33 18.34
C GLU A 93 -2.21 -6.33 17.91
N GLY A 94 -1.81 -7.58 17.67
CA GLY A 94 -2.72 -8.64 17.21
C GLY A 94 -2.93 -8.67 15.69
N ASP A 95 -4.04 -9.25 15.26
CA ASP A 95 -4.42 -9.44 13.84
C ASP A 95 -5.65 -8.60 13.45
N THR A 96 -6.05 -7.65 14.30
CA THR A 96 -7.28 -6.86 14.14
C THR A 96 -7.08 -5.57 13.35
N TYR A 97 -5.85 -5.08 13.15
CA TYR A 97 -5.56 -3.85 12.40
C TYR A 97 -6.49 -2.67 12.77
N GLU A 98 -6.67 -2.42 14.07
CA GLU A 98 -7.63 -1.44 14.60
C GLU A 98 -7.41 -0.03 14.03
N SER A 99 -6.16 0.39 13.81
CA SER A 99 -5.87 1.71 13.25
C SER A 99 -6.37 1.86 11.81
N ILE A 100 -6.38 0.76 11.05
CA ILE A 100 -6.94 0.72 9.69
C ILE A 100 -8.46 0.69 9.76
N ARG A 101 -9.04 -0.17 10.61
CA ARG A 101 -10.52 -0.30 10.72
C ARG A 101 -11.21 0.97 11.20
N ASN A 102 -10.55 1.72 12.09
CA ASN A 102 -11.05 2.99 12.62
C ASN A 102 -10.77 4.18 11.70
N HIS A 103 -10.17 3.96 10.53
CA HIS A 103 -9.91 5.05 9.57
C HIS A 103 -11.22 5.61 9.02
N PRO A 104 -11.36 6.94 8.82
CA PRO A 104 -12.55 7.56 8.23
C PRO A 104 -12.98 6.97 6.88
N PHE A 105 -12.05 6.36 6.15
CA PHE A 105 -12.33 5.66 4.90
C PHE A 105 -13.32 4.48 5.08
N PHE A 106 -13.35 3.87 6.26
CA PHE A 106 -14.26 2.79 6.60
C PHE A 106 -15.38 3.23 7.56
N ASP A 107 -15.63 4.54 7.64
CA ASP A 107 -16.75 5.05 8.44
C ASP A 107 -18.07 4.44 7.95
N GLY A 108 -18.88 3.93 8.89
CA GLY A 108 -20.10 3.21 8.60
C GLY A 108 -19.97 1.72 8.26
N ILE A 109 -18.75 1.14 8.28
CA ILE A 109 -18.58 -0.32 8.18
C ILE A 109 -18.75 -0.97 9.55
N ASP A 110 -19.71 -1.89 9.64
CA ASP A 110 -19.88 -2.76 10.80
C ASP A 110 -18.97 -3.98 10.68
N TRP A 111 -17.77 -3.87 11.24
CA TRP A 111 -16.77 -4.93 11.23
C TRP A 111 -17.16 -6.19 12.03
N GLU A 112 -18.20 -6.14 12.87
CA GLU A 112 -18.71 -7.30 13.61
C GLU A 112 -19.71 -8.12 12.79
N ASN A 113 -20.40 -7.48 11.83
CA ASN A 113 -21.45 -8.10 11.00
C ASN A 113 -21.08 -8.29 9.52
N ILE A 114 -19.79 -8.25 9.19
CA ILE A 114 -19.27 -8.52 7.83
C ILE A 114 -19.24 -10.01 7.44
N TRP A 115 -19.85 -10.91 8.24
CA TRP A 115 -19.89 -12.36 7.99
C TRP A 115 -21.22 -12.99 8.40
#